data_AF-A0A7S1D8Z4-F1
#
_entry.id   AF-A0A7S1D8Z4-F1
#
_cell.length_a   1.000
_cell.length_b   1.000
_cell.length_c   1.000
_cell.angle_alpha   90.00
_cell.angle_beta   90.00
_cell.angle_gamma   90.00
#
_symmetry.space_group_name_H-M   'P 1'
#
loop_
_entity.id
_entity.type
_entity.pdbx_description
1 polymer ?
#
loop_
_entity_poly.entity_id
_entity_poly.type
_entity_poly.pdbx_seq_one_letter_code
_entity_poly.pdbx_strand_id
1 'polypeptide(L)'
;LNLQVEDGSEGGEQTDPMITVHQAWSKAVDKSLKGLEKKTRSLQMELDKAQNVEKTVRRAQLLVSNMYMFNDPSTKSAVVQDWENGGADVELVLDPKYDSASAEADALFQQARKMKRGSQVITELLTEASGAIETLSKCKVDLQSALAGDNGVDEGRLQIVQNRLLRTSKQTKFQAPVDEPAPTDKKPAQRSPRNRAKDAIEKQVRRLKSPAGCTILLGRN
;
A
#
# COMPACT_ATOMS: atom_id res chain seq x y z
N LEU A 1 -42.65 46.01 43.25
CA LEU A 1 -42.80 44.60 42.87
C LEU A 1 -41.57 44.20 42.08
N ASN A 2 -40.63 43.50 42.72
CA ASN A 2 -39.59 42.75 42.03
C ASN A 2 -40.23 41.42 41.63
N LEU A 3 -40.28 41.13 40.32
CA LEU A 3 -40.53 39.77 39.84
C LEU A 3 -39.23 39.25 39.25
N GLN A 4 -38.80 38.14 39.82
CA GLN A 4 -37.63 37.36 39.49
C GLN A 4 -38.13 35.95 39.18
N VAL A 5 -37.42 35.25 38.30
CA VAL A 5 -37.47 33.79 38.03
C VAL A 5 -38.52 33.32 37.01
N GLU A 6 -38.01 32.87 35.86
CA GLU A 6 -38.09 31.49 35.32
C GLU A 6 -37.05 31.45 34.17
N ASP A 7 -35.78 31.12 34.43
CA ASP A 7 -35.19 29.77 34.41
C ASP A 7 -35.77 28.79 33.38
N GLY A 8 -34.91 28.42 32.43
CA GLY A 8 -34.69 27.01 32.10
C GLY A 8 -35.56 26.38 31.02
N SER A 9 -35.13 26.50 29.77
CA SER A 9 -35.27 25.39 28.83
C SER A 9 -34.03 25.32 27.94
N GLU A 10 -32.96 24.77 28.52
CA GLU A 10 -31.91 24.13 27.74
C GLU A 10 -32.53 22.92 27.03
N GLY A 11 -33.03 23.14 25.81
CA GLY A 11 -33.42 22.07 24.90
C GLY A 11 -32.17 21.31 24.47
N GLY A 12 -31.70 20.40 25.32
CA GLY A 12 -30.72 19.40 24.92
C GLY A 12 -31.31 18.56 23.80
N GLU A 13 -30.78 18.70 22.58
CA GLU A 13 -31.07 17.82 21.46
C GLU A 13 -30.80 16.37 21.89
N GLN A 14 -31.85 15.64 22.27
CA GLN A 14 -31.83 14.20 22.37
C GLN A 14 -31.73 13.66 20.94
N THR A 15 -30.52 13.60 20.40
CA THR A 15 -30.27 12.93 19.13
C THR A 15 -30.64 11.47 19.31
N ASP A 16 -31.59 10.97 18.52
CA ASP A 16 -32.00 9.56 18.57
C ASP A 16 -30.78 8.63 18.50
N PRO A 17 -30.72 7.58 19.34
CA PRO A 17 -29.58 6.66 19.38
C PRO A 17 -29.32 5.99 18.03
N MET A 18 -30.34 5.86 17.18
CA MET A 18 -30.18 5.33 15.82
C MET A 18 -29.48 6.30 14.86
N ILE A 19 -29.66 7.60 15.06
CA ILE A 19 -28.99 8.63 14.25
C ILE A 19 -27.49 8.67 14.60
N THR A 20 -27.15 8.52 15.88
CA THR A 20 -25.73 8.48 16.31
C THR A 20 -25.01 7.24 15.79
N VAL A 21 -25.66 6.07 15.84
CA VAL A 21 -25.15 4.83 15.22
C VAL A 21 -24.96 5.01 13.72
N HIS A 22 -25.97 5.52 13.00
CA HIS A 22 -25.86 5.78 11.55
C HIS A 22 -24.65 6.67 11.22
N GLN A 23 -24.49 7.78 11.94
CA GLN A 23 -23.37 8.70 11.76
C GLN A 23 -22.01 8.03 12.04
N ALA A 24 -21.92 7.19 13.07
CA ALA A 24 -20.69 6.46 13.39
C ALA A 24 -20.31 5.51 12.25
N TRP A 25 -21.27 4.76 11.72
CA TRP A 25 -21.07 3.85 10.58
C TRP A 25 -20.73 4.61 9.28
N SER A 26 -21.40 5.73 9.00
CA SER A 26 -21.05 6.58 7.86
C SER A 26 -19.62 7.12 7.95
N LYS A 27 -19.21 7.60 9.13
CA LYS A 27 -17.84 8.07 9.38
C LYS A 27 -16.81 6.95 9.19
N ALA A 28 -17.11 5.73 9.63
CA ALA A 28 -16.25 4.58 9.44
C ALA A 28 -16.09 4.22 7.95
N VAL A 29 -17.18 4.24 7.17
CA VAL A 29 -17.15 3.99 5.72
C VAL A 29 -16.34 5.07 4.99
N ASP A 30 -16.53 6.34 5.34
CA ASP A 30 -15.74 7.43 4.75
C ASP A 30 -14.25 7.31 5.07
N LYS A 31 -13.91 6.86 6.28
CA LYS A 31 -12.52 6.62 6.68
C LYS A 31 -11.90 5.48 5.88
N SER A 32 -12.62 4.38 5.66
CA SER A 32 -12.12 3.25 4.86
C SER A 32 -11.99 3.63 3.38
N LEU A 33 -12.94 4.38 2.82
CA LEU A 33 -12.86 4.92 1.45
C LEU A 33 -11.62 5.80 1.27
N LYS A 34 -11.40 6.78 2.15
CA LYS A 34 -10.19 7.64 2.12
C LYS A 34 -8.90 6.83 2.24
N GLY A 35 -8.90 5.75 3.03
CA GLY A 35 -7.76 4.85 3.15
C GLY A 35 -7.45 4.11 1.85
N LEU A 36 -8.47 3.61 1.16
CA LEU A 36 -8.33 2.94 -0.12
C LEU A 36 -7.96 3.89 -1.27
N GLU A 37 -8.47 5.12 -1.28
CA GLU A 37 -8.08 6.18 -2.24
C GLU A 37 -6.59 6.54 -2.11
N LYS A 38 -6.08 6.64 -0.86
CA LYS A 38 -4.65 6.85 -0.65
C LYS A 38 -3.81 5.66 -1.13
N LYS A 39 -4.29 4.44 -0.89
CA LYS A 39 -3.61 3.21 -1.35
C LYS A 39 -3.58 3.13 -2.87
N THR A 40 -4.70 3.37 -3.54
CA THR A 40 -4.79 3.36 -5.01
C THR A 40 -3.89 4.43 -5.61
N ARG A 41 -3.87 5.66 -5.05
CA ARG A 41 -2.92 6.70 -5.48
C ARG A 41 -1.47 6.27 -5.33
N SER A 42 -1.11 5.62 -4.23
CA SER A 42 0.26 5.09 -4.02
C SER A 42 0.62 4.04 -5.06
N LEU A 43 -0.27 3.09 -5.33
CA LEU A 43 -0.07 2.04 -6.33
C LEU A 43 0.00 2.60 -7.75
N GLN A 44 -0.81 3.61 -8.07
CA GLN A 44 -0.76 4.29 -9.36
C GLN A 44 0.59 4.96 -9.59
N MET A 45 1.13 5.67 -8.59
CA MET A 45 2.48 6.26 -8.67
C MET A 45 3.58 5.20 -8.87
N GLU A 46 3.42 3.99 -8.32
CA GLU A 46 4.35 2.89 -8.55
C GLU A 46 4.22 2.31 -9.97
N LEU A 47 3.00 2.25 -10.51
CA LEU A 47 2.73 1.82 -11.88
C LEU A 47 3.29 2.83 -12.90
N ASP A 48 3.14 4.13 -12.64
CA ASP A 48 3.70 5.18 -13.50
C ASP A 48 5.24 5.12 -13.54
N LYS A 49 5.89 4.73 -12.41
CA LYS A 49 7.33 4.44 -12.41
C LYS A 49 7.67 3.24 -13.30
N ALA A 50 6.81 2.24 -13.36
CA ALA A 50 6.99 1.08 -14.24
C ALA A 50 6.82 1.43 -15.72
N GLN A 51 6.13 2.52 -16.10
CA GLN A 51 6.09 2.97 -17.50
C GLN A 51 7.47 3.41 -18.02
N ASN A 52 8.37 3.85 -17.14
CA ASN A 52 9.75 4.15 -17.52
C ASN A 52 10.60 2.88 -17.80
N VAL A 53 10.07 1.67 -17.60
CA VAL A 53 10.74 0.40 -17.93
C VAL A 53 11.10 0.35 -19.40
N GLU A 54 10.25 0.85 -20.29
CA GLU A 54 10.50 0.84 -21.74
C GLU A 54 11.77 1.63 -22.09
N LYS A 55 11.98 2.77 -21.43
CA LYS A 55 13.23 3.56 -21.59
C LYS A 55 14.44 2.79 -21.09
N THR A 56 14.31 2.07 -19.96
CA THR A 56 15.39 1.22 -19.41
C THR A 56 15.74 0.08 -20.36
N VAL A 57 14.73 -0.57 -20.94
CA VAL A 57 14.90 -1.66 -21.91
C VAL A 57 15.55 -1.14 -23.19
N ARG A 58 15.06 -0.02 -23.73
CA ARG A 58 15.63 0.62 -24.92
C ARG A 58 17.09 0.97 -24.72
N ARG A 59 17.44 1.59 -23.59
CA ARG A 59 18.85 1.88 -23.26
C ARG A 59 19.69 0.59 -23.22
N ALA A 60 19.19 -0.46 -22.59
CA ALA A 60 19.90 -1.74 -22.54
C ALA A 60 20.11 -2.35 -23.93
N GLN A 61 19.10 -2.27 -24.82
CA GLN A 61 19.20 -2.73 -26.21
C GLN A 61 20.22 -1.90 -27.03
N LEU A 62 20.23 -0.57 -26.86
CA LEU A 62 21.22 0.31 -27.50
C LEU A 62 22.64 -0.02 -27.04
N LEU A 63 22.84 -0.28 -25.75
CA LEU A 63 24.12 -0.74 -25.22
C LEU A 63 24.55 -2.06 -25.84
N VAL A 64 23.67 -3.08 -25.86
CA VAL A 64 23.98 -4.40 -26.41
C VAL A 64 24.33 -4.34 -27.91
N SER A 65 23.55 -3.59 -28.69
CA SER A 65 23.77 -3.47 -30.14
C SER A 65 25.07 -2.73 -30.49
N ASN A 66 25.57 -1.86 -29.59
CA ASN A 66 26.76 -1.04 -29.81
C ASN A 66 27.91 -1.40 -28.86
N MET A 67 27.90 -2.61 -28.29
CA MET A 67 28.95 -3.07 -27.37
C MET A 67 30.36 -3.00 -27.96
N TYR A 68 30.49 -3.19 -29.28
CA TYR A 68 31.77 -3.13 -29.98
C TYR A 68 32.47 -1.77 -29.88
N MET A 69 31.73 -0.69 -29.59
CA MET A 69 32.29 0.65 -29.38
C MET A 69 32.94 0.81 -27.99
N PHE A 70 32.63 -0.10 -27.04
CA PHE A 70 33.09 -0.06 -25.66
C PHE A 70 34.11 -1.16 -25.33
N ASN A 71 34.84 -1.66 -26.34
CA ASN A 71 35.86 -2.68 -26.14
C ASN A 71 37.07 -2.18 -25.34
N ASP A 72 37.36 -0.88 -25.43
CA ASP A 72 38.46 -0.26 -24.69
C ASP A 72 37.98 0.18 -23.29
N PRO A 73 38.70 -0.19 -22.21
CA PRO A 73 38.33 0.21 -20.84
C PRO A 73 38.30 1.73 -20.60
N SER A 74 38.95 2.51 -21.48
CA SER A 74 38.96 3.97 -21.41
C SER A 74 37.74 4.63 -22.05
N THR A 75 37.00 3.93 -22.91
CA THR A 75 35.87 4.50 -23.64
C THR A 75 34.62 4.48 -22.77
N LYS A 76 34.20 5.67 -22.31
CA LYS A 76 33.03 5.83 -21.42
C LYS A 76 31.82 6.46 -22.08
N SER A 77 31.97 6.94 -23.31
CA SER A 77 30.90 7.60 -24.06
C SER A 77 31.00 7.26 -25.54
N ALA A 78 29.86 7.00 -26.17
CA ALA A 78 29.76 6.83 -27.62
C ALA A 78 28.46 7.47 -28.13
N VAL A 79 28.51 8.08 -29.32
CA VAL A 79 27.32 8.58 -30.00
C VAL A 79 26.80 7.49 -30.92
N VAL A 80 25.52 7.15 -30.78
CA VAL A 80 24.89 6.02 -31.46
C VAL A 80 23.55 6.43 -32.04
N GLN A 81 23.19 5.92 -33.21
CA GLN A 81 21.88 6.13 -33.80
C GLN A 81 20.81 5.19 -33.23
N ASP A 82 19.74 5.77 -32.71
CA ASP A 82 18.52 5.06 -32.31
C ASP A 82 17.61 4.84 -33.51
N TRP A 83 17.81 3.72 -34.21
CA TRP A 83 17.01 3.34 -35.38
C TRP A 83 15.54 3.06 -35.04
N GLU A 84 15.20 2.73 -33.79
CA GLU A 84 13.80 2.56 -33.38
C GLU A 84 13.06 3.90 -33.25
N ASN A 85 13.81 5.01 -33.08
CA ASN A 85 13.26 6.36 -32.92
C ASN A 85 13.63 7.28 -34.09
N GLY A 86 13.62 6.74 -35.31
CA GLY A 86 13.85 7.51 -36.53
C GLY A 86 15.31 7.86 -36.82
N GLY A 87 16.26 7.14 -36.23
CA GLY A 87 17.70 7.34 -36.46
C GLY A 87 18.27 8.55 -35.73
N ALA A 88 17.65 8.98 -34.63
CA ALA A 88 18.15 10.09 -33.83
C ALA A 88 19.49 9.72 -33.17
N ASP A 89 20.45 10.64 -33.18
CA ASP A 89 21.71 10.47 -32.48
C ASP A 89 21.49 10.57 -30.96
N VAL A 90 21.91 9.53 -30.24
CA VAL A 90 21.82 9.41 -28.78
C VAL A 90 23.22 9.20 -28.22
N GLU A 91 23.58 10.02 -27.24
CA GLU A 91 24.84 9.85 -26.51
C GLU A 91 24.67 8.78 -25.42
N LEU A 92 25.39 7.67 -25.57
CA LEU A 92 25.49 6.59 -24.59
C LEU A 92 26.71 6.82 -23.69
N VAL A 93 26.47 7.37 -22.51
CA VAL A 93 27.47 7.48 -21.44
C VAL A 93 27.34 6.28 -20.49
N LEU A 94 28.40 5.51 -20.30
CA LEU A 94 28.44 4.40 -19.33
C LEU A 94 28.45 4.93 -17.89
N ASP A 95 27.69 4.25 -17.02
CA ASP A 95 27.68 4.59 -15.60
C ASP A 95 28.98 4.08 -14.93
N PRO A 96 29.74 4.94 -14.21
CA PRO A 96 31.00 4.56 -13.57
C PRO A 96 30.87 3.47 -12.50
N LYS A 97 29.65 3.11 -12.11
CA LYS A 97 29.37 2.01 -11.19
C LYS A 97 29.60 0.62 -11.80
N TYR A 98 29.56 0.49 -13.13
CA TYR A 98 29.70 -0.78 -13.83
C TYR A 98 31.08 -0.92 -14.46
N ASP A 99 31.63 -2.14 -14.40
CA ASP A 99 32.95 -2.44 -14.96
C ASP A 99 32.93 -2.52 -16.50
N SER A 100 31.77 -2.78 -17.10
CA SER A 100 31.62 -2.94 -18.55
C SER A 100 30.23 -2.55 -19.04
N ALA A 101 30.12 -2.22 -20.33
CA ALA A 101 28.84 -2.00 -21.01
C ALA A 101 27.91 -3.23 -20.93
N SER A 102 28.47 -4.45 -20.98
CA SER A 102 27.70 -5.68 -20.79
C SER A 102 27.09 -5.77 -19.39
N ALA A 103 27.87 -5.46 -18.35
CA ALA A 103 27.39 -5.50 -16.97
C ALA A 103 26.29 -4.45 -16.72
N GLU A 104 26.42 -3.25 -17.31
CA GLU A 104 25.37 -2.23 -17.26
C GLU A 104 24.09 -2.73 -17.96
N ALA A 105 24.21 -3.24 -19.19
CA ALA A 105 23.07 -3.74 -19.96
C ALA A 105 22.34 -4.88 -19.24
N ASP A 106 23.07 -5.84 -18.68
CA ASP A 106 22.50 -6.95 -17.90
C ASP A 106 21.78 -6.44 -16.65
N ALA A 107 22.37 -5.47 -15.94
CA ALA A 107 21.73 -4.86 -14.77
C ALA A 107 20.43 -4.14 -15.15
N LEU A 108 20.41 -3.40 -16.26
CA LEU A 108 19.22 -2.72 -16.78
C LEU A 108 18.13 -3.74 -17.17
N PHE A 109 18.48 -4.86 -17.82
CA PHE A 109 17.51 -5.92 -18.13
C PHE A 109 16.97 -6.60 -16.87
N GLN A 110 17.82 -6.87 -15.88
CA GLN A 110 17.37 -7.42 -14.60
C GLN A 110 16.41 -6.48 -13.89
N GLN A 111 16.71 -5.18 -13.87
CA GLN A 111 15.84 -4.15 -13.33
C GLN A 111 14.50 -4.11 -14.08
N ALA A 112 14.52 -4.10 -15.41
CA ALA A 112 13.32 -4.13 -16.24
C ALA A 112 12.45 -5.36 -15.97
N ARG A 113 13.04 -6.56 -15.89
CA ARG A 113 12.32 -7.80 -15.55
C ARG A 113 11.68 -7.71 -14.17
N LYS A 114 12.40 -7.19 -13.16
CA LYS A 114 11.89 -7.01 -11.80
C LYS A 114 10.71 -6.04 -11.78
N MET A 115 10.83 -4.91 -12.47
CA MET A 115 9.77 -3.91 -12.56
C MET A 115 8.54 -4.44 -13.30
N LYS A 116 8.71 -5.18 -14.39
CA LYS A 116 7.60 -5.81 -15.14
C LYS A 116 6.85 -6.87 -14.31
N ARG A 117 7.56 -7.64 -13.49
CA ARG A 117 6.92 -8.57 -12.54
C ARG A 117 6.15 -7.79 -11.45
N GLY A 118 6.74 -6.72 -10.94
CA GLY A 118 6.10 -5.85 -9.95
C GLY A 118 4.84 -5.18 -10.49
N SER A 119 4.85 -4.72 -11.75
CA SER A 119 3.69 -4.05 -12.35
C SER A 119 2.48 -4.97 -12.45
N GLN A 120 2.67 -6.25 -12.75
CA GLN A 120 1.57 -7.23 -12.76
C GLN A 120 0.90 -7.36 -11.38
N VAL A 121 1.70 -7.51 -10.32
CA VAL A 121 1.19 -7.57 -8.94
C VAL A 121 0.49 -6.26 -8.56
N ILE A 122 1.04 -5.10 -8.97
CA ILE A 122 0.42 -3.79 -8.71
C ILE A 122 -0.93 -3.68 -9.44
N THR A 123 -1.04 -4.15 -10.69
CA THR A 123 -2.31 -4.13 -11.41
C THR A 123 -3.37 -4.99 -10.72
N GLU A 124 -3.00 -6.18 -10.23
CA GLU A 124 -3.90 -7.02 -9.44
C GLU A 124 -4.36 -6.30 -8.17
N LEU A 125 -3.43 -5.71 -7.41
CA LEU A 125 -3.75 -4.94 -6.20
C LEU A 125 -4.63 -3.71 -6.47
N LEU A 126 -4.51 -3.08 -7.65
CA LEU A 126 -5.38 -1.98 -8.08
C LEU A 126 -6.80 -2.49 -8.37
N THR A 127 -6.94 -3.62 -9.07
CA THR A 127 -8.27 -4.22 -9.33
C THR A 127 -8.98 -4.64 -8.04
N GLU A 128 -8.24 -5.18 -7.06
CA GLU A 128 -8.79 -5.48 -5.74
C GLU A 128 -9.24 -4.20 -5.01
N ALA A 129 -8.42 -3.15 -5.08
CA ALA A 129 -8.72 -1.89 -4.41
C ALA A 129 -9.91 -1.17 -5.06
N SER A 130 -10.05 -1.20 -6.39
CA SER A 130 -11.21 -0.63 -7.08
C SER A 130 -12.49 -1.39 -6.73
N GLY A 131 -12.46 -2.73 -6.73
CA GLY A 131 -13.59 -3.55 -6.30
C GLY A 131 -14.01 -3.30 -4.85
N ALA A 132 -13.04 -3.06 -3.96
CA ALA A 132 -13.30 -2.65 -2.58
C ALA A 132 -13.96 -1.27 -2.48
N ILE A 133 -13.51 -0.29 -3.28
CA ILE A 133 -14.11 1.06 -3.34
C ILE A 133 -15.53 0.99 -3.89
N GLU A 134 -15.79 0.22 -4.94
CA GLU A 134 -17.14 0.00 -5.49
C GLU A 134 -18.08 -0.63 -4.45
N THR A 135 -17.58 -1.60 -3.69
CA THR A 135 -18.39 -2.24 -2.65
C THR A 135 -18.73 -1.26 -1.52
N LEU A 136 -17.77 -0.47 -1.05
CA LEU A 136 -17.99 0.52 0.00
C LEU A 136 -18.84 1.69 -0.46
N SER A 137 -18.69 2.16 -1.70
CA SER A 137 -19.52 3.23 -2.26
C SER A 137 -20.98 2.79 -2.41
N LYS A 138 -21.25 1.54 -2.83
CA LYS A 138 -22.60 0.95 -2.78
C LYS A 138 -23.16 0.95 -1.37
N CYS A 139 -22.39 0.48 -0.39
CA CYS A 139 -22.83 0.48 1.01
C CYS A 139 -23.07 1.91 1.55
N LYS A 140 -22.31 2.91 1.08
CA LYS A 140 -22.51 4.31 1.44
C LYS A 140 -23.84 4.85 0.90
N VAL A 141 -24.18 4.55 -0.35
CA VAL A 141 -25.48 4.92 -0.94
C VAL A 141 -26.62 4.22 -0.19
N ASP A 142 -26.44 2.94 0.16
CA ASP A 142 -27.42 2.19 0.94
C ASP A 142 -27.61 2.82 2.35
N LEU A 143 -26.52 3.24 3.01
CA LEU A 143 -26.58 3.96 4.30
C LEU A 143 -27.30 5.30 4.16
N GLN A 144 -27.03 6.07 3.10
CA GLN A 144 -27.72 7.34 2.86
C GLN A 144 -29.23 7.12 2.63
N SER A 145 -29.59 6.05 1.94
CA SER A 145 -30.98 5.68 1.69
C SER A 145 -31.71 5.21 2.94
N ALA A 146 -30.99 4.68 3.95
CA ALA A 146 -31.55 4.32 5.24
C ALA A 146 -31.88 5.54 6.13
N LEU A 147 -31.28 6.70 5.86
CA LEU A 147 -31.56 7.96 6.57
C LEU A 147 -32.76 8.72 5.98
N ALA A 148 -33.10 8.49 4.71
CA ALA A 148 -34.12 9.23 3.98
C ALA A 148 -35.57 8.71 4.18
N GLY A 149 -35.83 7.94 5.23
CA GLY A 149 -37.19 7.47 5.53
C GLY A 149 -38.05 8.58 6.13
N ASP A 150 -39.33 8.65 5.74
CA ASP A 150 -40.32 9.64 6.23
C ASP A 150 -40.49 9.64 7.78
N ASN A 151 -40.02 8.60 8.48
CA ASN A 151 -40.13 8.42 9.94
C ASN A 151 -38.78 8.30 10.66
N GLY A 152 -37.67 8.76 10.05
CA GLY A 152 -36.32 8.64 10.62
C GLY A 152 -35.49 7.49 10.02
N VAL A 153 -34.53 6.96 10.79
CA VAL A 153 -33.63 5.90 10.32
C VAL A 153 -34.38 4.58 10.20
N ASP A 154 -34.43 4.01 9.00
CA ASP A 154 -34.96 2.65 8.78
C ASP A 154 -33.99 1.62 9.37
N GLU A 155 -34.32 1.14 10.57
CA GLU A 155 -33.51 0.18 11.31
C GLU A 155 -33.28 -1.13 10.55
N GLY A 156 -34.29 -1.63 9.84
CA GLY A 156 -34.19 -2.86 9.07
C GLY A 156 -33.18 -2.72 7.93
N ARG A 157 -33.24 -1.60 7.20
CA ARG A 157 -32.23 -1.29 6.16
C ARG A 157 -30.84 -1.09 6.75
N LEU A 158 -30.73 -0.39 7.87
CA LEU A 158 -29.45 -0.15 8.53
C LEU A 158 -28.77 -1.48 8.92
N GLN A 159 -29.49 -2.41 9.54
CA GLN A 159 -28.96 -3.72 9.93
C GLN A 159 -28.50 -4.55 8.72
N ILE A 160 -29.23 -4.50 7.59
CA ILE A 160 -28.82 -5.18 6.36
C ILE A 160 -27.48 -4.63 5.85
N VAL A 161 -27.33 -3.31 5.85
CA VAL A 161 -26.10 -2.65 5.40
C VAL A 161 -24.93 -2.93 6.35
N GLN A 162 -25.16 -2.93 7.66
CA GLN A 162 -24.16 -3.31 8.66
C GLN A 162 -23.68 -4.74 8.45
N ASN A 163 -24.60 -5.71 8.28
CA ASN A 163 -24.26 -7.10 8.00
C ASN A 163 -23.45 -7.26 6.70
N ARG A 164 -23.81 -6.50 5.65
CA ARG A 164 -23.09 -6.48 4.38
C ARG A 164 -21.67 -5.92 4.55
N LEU A 165 -21.50 -4.84 5.32
CA LEU A 165 -20.20 -4.24 5.62
C LEU A 165 -19.30 -5.20 6.43
N LEU A 166 -19.87 -5.88 7.42
CA LEU A 166 -19.14 -6.87 8.22
C LEU A 166 -18.70 -8.08 7.38
N ARG A 167 -19.57 -8.57 6.49
CA ARG A 167 -19.23 -9.67 5.56
C ARG A 167 -18.13 -9.29 4.57
N THR A 168 -18.13 -8.04 4.10
CA THR A 168 -17.15 -7.54 3.11
C THR A 168 -15.88 -6.97 3.75
N SER A 169 -15.81 -6.91 5.08
CA SER A 169 -14.70 -6.29 5.84
C SER A 169 -13.31 -6.81 5.49
N LYS A 170 -13.16 -8.10 5.20
CA LYS A 170 -11.87 -8.71 4.81
C LYS A 170 -11.36 -8.17 3.47
N GLN A 171 -12.27 -7.94 2.52
CA GLN A 171 -11.95 -7.44 1.19
C GLN A 171 -11.74 -5.92 1.21
N THR A 172 -12.57 -5.20 1.97
CA THR A 172 -12.58 -3.73 2.00
C THR A 172 -11.65 -3.13 3.05
N LYS A 173 -11.07 -3.96 3.94
CA LYS A 173 -10.34 -3.54 5.15
C LYS A 173 -11.15 -2.59 6.03
N PHE A 174 -12.48 -2.70 5.98
CA PHE A 174 -13.39 -1.91 6.78
C PHE A 174 -13.20 -2.21 8.27
N GLN A 175 -13.25 -1.16 9.09
CA GLN A 175 -13.21 -1.26 10.54
C GLN A 175 -14.56 -0.75 11.07
N ALA A 176 -15.31 -1.62 11.73
CA ALA A 176 -16.58 -1.24 12.34
C ALA A 176 -16.34 -0.15 13.40
N PRO A 177 -17.29 0.79 13.58
CA PRO A 177 -17.28 1.68 14.72
C PRO A 177 -17.33 0.82 15.99
N VAL A 178 -16.43 1.08 16.94
CA VAL A 178 -16.50 0.46 18.26
C VAL A 178 -17.44 1.34 19.08
N ASP A 179 -18.58 0.79 19.49
CA ASP A 179 -19.39 1.37 20.56
C ASP A 179 -18.64 1.11 21.87
N GLU A 180 -18.40 2.17 22.65
CA GLU A 180 -17.63 2.25 23.92
C GLU A 180 -16.12 2.53 23.85
N PRO A 181 -15.60 3.36 24.78
CA PRO A 181 -14.19 3.75 24.81
C PRO A 181 -13.35 2.51 25.09
N ALA A 182 -12.56 2.10 24.11
CA ALA A 182 -11.55 1.08 24.33
C ALA A 182 -10.78 1.42 25.63
N PRO A 183 -10.66 0.50 26.60
CA PRO A 183 -9.72 0.71 27.67
C PRO A 183 -8.37 0.97 27.00
N THR A 184 -7.70 2.02 27.45
CA THR A 184 -6.35 2.36 27.01
C THR A 184 -5.41 1.22 27.41
N ASP A 185 -5.42 0.13 26.65
CA ASP A 185 -4.33 -0.81 26.58
C ASP A 185 -3.20 -0.08 25.89
N LYS A 186 -2.39 0.55 26.75
CA LYS A 186 -1.08 1.07 26.46
C LYS A 186 -0.41 0.12 25.47
N LYS A 187 -0.22 0.59 24.23
CA LYS A 187 0.67 -0.04 23.25
C LYS A 187 1.94 -0.49 24.01
N PRO A 188 2.26 -1.79 24.06
CA PRO A 188 3.59 -2.17 24.48
C PRO A 188 4.55 -1.50 23.50
N ALA A 189 5.45 -0.69 24.06
CA ALA A 189 6.45 0.06 23.32
C ALA A 189 7.02 -0.81 22.19
N GLN A 190 7.01 -0.25 20.97
CA GLN A 190 7.61 -0.88 19.80
C GLN A 190 9.06 -1.23 20.12
N ARG A 191 9.30 -2.50 20.49
CA ARG A 191 10.65 -3.06 20.51
C ARG A 191 11.12 -3.04 19.07
N SER A 192 12.17 -2.24 18.84
CA SER A 192 12.86 -2.08 17.57
C SER A 192 13.04 -3.41 16.82
N PRO A 193 12.87 -3.45 15.48
CA PRO A 193 12.99 -4.66 14.65
C PRO A 193 14.33 -5.38 14.79
N ARG A 194 15.35 -4.71 15.35
CA ARG A 194 16.68 -5.29 15.61
C ARG A 194 16.66 -6.42 16.66
N ASN A 195 15.70 -6.42 17.59
CA ASN A 195 15.64 -7.44 18.65
C ASN A 195 14.81 -8.66 18.25
N ARG A 196 13.79 -8.52 17.39
CA ARG A 196 12.99 -9.66 16.89
C ARG A 196 13.81 -10.60 16.02
N ALA A 197 14.75 -10.09 15.23
CA ALA A 197 15.62 -10.92 14.41
C ALA A 197 16.62 -11.75 15.25
N LYS A 198 17.14 -11.19 16.35
CA LYS A 198 18.02 -11.94 17.27
C LYS A 198 17.28 -13.07 17.96
N ASP A 199 16.07 -12.83 18.47
CA ASP A 199 15.27 -13.87 19.14
C ASP A 199 14.81 -14.98 18.18
N ALA A 200 14.56 -14.66 16.91
CA ALA A 200 14.21 -15.65 15.89
C ALA A 200 15.41 -16.54 15.51
N ILE A 201 16.60 -15.93 15.36
CA ILE A 201 17.85 -16.65 15.07
C ILE A 201 18.25 -17.54 16.26
N GLU A 202 18.08 -17.08 17.51
CA GLU A 202 18.38 -17.89 18.69
C GLU A 202 17.48 -19.12 18.81
N LYS A 203 16.23 -19.05 18.35
CA LYS A 203 15.32 -20.21 18.35
C LYS A 203 15.60 -21.20 17.22
N GLN A 204 16.25 -20.79 16.14
CA GLN A 204 16.55 -21.63 14.97
C GLN A 204 17.92 -22.31 14.99
N VAL A 205 18.81 -21.95 15.93
CA VAL A 205 20.18 -22.47 15.95
C VAL A 205 20.45 -23.31 17.20
N ARG A 206 20.83 -24.59 17.01
CA ARG A 206 21.33 -25.45 18.10
C ARG A 206 22.82 -25.18 18.35
N ARG A 207 23.21 -25.07 19.62
CA ARG A 207 24.61 -24.93 20.06
C ARG A 207 25.12 -26.26 20.60
N LEU A 208 26.21 -26.76 20.05
CA LEU A 208 26.93 -27.94 20.54
C LEU A 208 28.34 -27.53 21.00
N LYS A 209 28.89 -28.24 21.99
CA LYS A 209 30.31 -28.08 22.37
C LYS A 209 31.12 -29.24 21.82
N SER A 210 32.26 -28.94 21.19
CA SER A 210 33.22 -29.97 20.79
C SER A 210 34.08 -30.41 21.97
N PRO A 211 34.73 -31.59 21.90
CA PRO A 211 35.70 -32.05 22.91
C PRO A 211 36.90 -31.10 23.09
N ALA A 212 37.18 -30.24 22.10
CA ALA A 212 38.20 -29.19 22.16
C ALA A 212 37.69 -27.86 22.76
N GLY A 213 36.43 -27.79 23.22
CA GLY A 213 35.86 -26.62 23.89
C GLY A 213 35.23 -25.57 22.96
N CYS A 214 35.24 -25.77 21.64
CA CYS A 214 34.64 -24.83 20.68
C CYS A 214 33.11 -24.99 20.63
N THR A 215 32.38 -23.88 20.45
CA THR A 215 30.92 -23.90 20.27
C THR A 215 30.57 -23.98 18.78
N ILE A 216 29.85 -25.02 18.39
CA ILE A 216 29.38 -25.27 17.02
C ILE A 216 27.91 -24.87 16.92
N LEU A 217 27.56 -24.09 15.90
CA LEU A 217 26.21 -23.63 15.61
C LEU A 217 25.60 -24.46 14.46
N LEU A 218 24.44 -25.06 14.68
CA LEU A 218 23.71 -25.84 13.67
C LEU A 218 22.33 -25.20 13.43
N GLY A 219 22.05 -24.78 12.19
CA GLY A 219 20.74 -24.25 11.80
C GLY A 219 19.68 -25.37 11.63
N ARG A 220 18.43 -25.08 12.01
CA ARG A 220 17.26 -25.89 11.63
C ARG A 220 16.61 -25.25 10.41
N ASN A 221 16.51 -26.00 9.32
CA ASN A 221 15.66 -25.65 8.18
C ASN A 221 14.19 -25.77 8.57
#